data_AF-A0A9E4QQN1-F1
#
_entry.id   AF-A0A9E4QQN1-F1
#
_cell.length_a   1.000
_cell.length_b   1.000
_cell.length_c   1.000
_cell.angle_alpha   90.00
_cell.angle_beta   90.00
_cell.angle_gamma   90.00
#
_symmetry.space_group_name_H-M   'P 1'
#
loop_
_entity.id
_entity.type
_entity.pdbx_description
1 polymer ?
#
loop_
_entity_poly.entity_id
_entity_poly.type
_entity_poly.pdbx_seq_one_letter_code
_entity_poly.pdbx_strand_id
1 'polypeptide(L)'
;MTTERLEPALGLKFRDPKLLRQALVHRSFLNEQGGPPTDSYERLEYLGDAVIELTVSTELFRRFPTLSEGELTKSRAALVCGESLARIARRLELGEFLLLGKGEEATGGRRRDSILAAAFESVVAAIYLDQDFDHASRFVLQVMEPELEEFFRQGLPPENPKSQLQEYVQALGRPAPRYRLLSTEGPD
;
A
#
# COMPACT_ATOMS: atom_id res chain seq x y z
N MET A 1 -7.49 -23.10 -11.59
CA MET A 1 -8.82 -22.69 -11.11
C MET A 1 -8.86 -21.39 -10.33
N THR A 2 -7.96 -21.08 -9.38
CA THR A 2 -8.03 -19.79 -8.64
C THR A 2 -7.42 -18.60 -9.38
N THR A 3 -6.26 -18.73 -10.01
CA THR A 3 -5.56 -17.60 -10.69
C THR A 3 -6.18 -17.20 -12.03
N GLU A 4 -6.79 -18.15 -12.76
CA GLU A 4 -7.39 -17.91 -14.09
C GLU A 4 -8.57 -16.93 -14.06
N ARG A 5 -9.22 -16.76 -12.91
CA ARG A 5 -10.29 -15.77 -12.72
C ARG A 5 -9.77 -14.41 -12.27
N LEU A 6 -8.57 -14.36 -11.69
CA LEU A 6 -7.96 -13.11 -11.24
C LEU A 6 -7.36 -12.32 -12.39
N GLU A 7 -6.72 -13.00 -13.35
CA GLU A 7 -6.17 -12.36 -14.56
C GLU A 7 -7.17 -11.42 -15.28
N PRO A 8 -8.41 -11.86 -15.60
CA PRO A 8 -9.44 -10.98 -16.12
C PRO A 8 -9.81 -9.81 -15.19
N ALA A 9 -9.87 -10.04 -13.88
CA ALA A 9 -10.21 -8.99 -12.91
C ALA A 9 -9.11 -7.92 -12.80
N LEU A 10 -7.85 -8.31 -13.00
CA LEU A 10 -6.71 -7.40 -13.08
C LEU A 10 -6.57 -6.74 -14.47
N GLY A 11 -7.26 -7.25 -15.49
CA GLY A 11 -7.08 -6.82 -16.88
C GLY A 11 -5.71 -7.22 -17.46
N LEU A 12 -5.08 -8.27 -16.92
CA LEU A 12 -3.72 -8.69 -17.25
C LEU A 12 -3.67 -10.18 -17.59
N LYS A 13 -2.69 -10.55 -18.42
CA LYS A 13 -2.37 -11.96 -18.72
C LYS A 13 -0.92 -12.21 -18.36
N PHE A 14 -0.66 -13.11 -17.42
CA PHE A 14 0.69 -13.43 -16.98
C PHE A 14 1.37 -14.39 -17.96
N ARG A 15 2.68 -14.18 -18.17
CA ARG A 15 3.54 -15.12 -18.91
C ARG A 15 3.91 -16.30 -18.02
N ASP A 16 4.17 -16.05 -16.73
CA ASP A 16 4.38 -17.06 -15.70
C ASP A 16 3.25 -17.02 -14.63
N PRO A 17 2.23 -17.89 -14.73
CA PRO A 17 1.15 -17.98 -13.75
C PRO A 17 1.62 -18.34 -12.33
N LYS A 18 2.86 -18.86 -12.17
CA LYS A 18 3.40 -19.19 -10.84
C LYS A 18 3.70 -17.93 -10.03
N LEU A 19 4.10 -16.84 -10.67
CA LEU A 19 4.33 -15.55 -10.00
C LEU A 19 3.02 -15.03 -9.38
N LEU A 20 1.94 -15.01 -10.17
CA LEU A 20 0.63 -14.61 -9.68
C LEU A 20 0.13 -15.53 -8.56
N ARG A 21 0.36 -16.84 -8.68
CA ARG A 21 0.02 -17.78 -7.61
C ARG A 21 0.80 -17.48 -6.33
N GLN A 22 2.11 -17.29 -6.42
CA GLN A 22 2.96 -16.99 -5.26
C GLN A 22 2.52 -15.70 -4.56
N ALA A 23 2.13 -14.68 -5.34
CA ALA A 23 1.65 -13.41 -4.79
C ALA A 23 0.40 -13.51 -3.91
N LEU A 24 -0.29 -14.65 -3.94
CA LEU A 24 -1.51 -14.91 -3.18
C LEU A 24 -1.29 -15.91 -2.03
N VAL A 25 -0.06 -16.39 -1.82
CA VAL A 25 0.25 -17.39 -0.78
C VAL A 25 0.69 -16.70 0.51
N HIS A 26 -0.19 -16.71 1.51
CA HIS A 26 0.17 -16.28 2.85
C HIS A 26 1.04 -17.34 3.54
N ARG A 27 1.95 -16.90 4.41
CA ARG A 27 2.85 -17.79 5.18
C ARG A 27 2.10 -18.87 5.96
N SER A 28 0.92 -18.56 6.51
CA SER A 28 0.12 -19.56 7.26
C SER A 28 -0.31 -20.75 6.41
N PHE A 29 -0.52 -20.57 5.10
CA PHE A 29 -0.85 -21.66 4.19
C PHE A 29 0.34 -22.62 4.03
N LEU A 30 1.55 -22.09 3.92
CA LEU A 30 2.77 -22.89 3.79
C LEU A 30 3.12 -23.64 5.08
N ASN A 31 2.86 -23.03 6.24
CA ASN A 31 3.04 -23.68 7.53
C ASN A 31 2.19 -24.95 7.66
N GLU A 32 1.00 -24.98 7.05
CA GLU A 32 0.12 -26.15 7.04
C GLU A 32 0.49 -27.16 5.94
N GLN A 33 0.97 -26.70 4.79
CA GLN A 33 1.31 -27.56 3.64
C GLN A 33 2.76 -28.09 3.66
N GLY A 34 3.61 -27.61 4.57
CA GLY A 34 5.02 -28.01 4.68
C GLY A 34 5.93 -27.40 3.61
N GLY A 35 5.57 -26.24 3.05
CA GLY A 35 6.37 -25.53 2.05
C GLY A 35 7.43 -24.60 2.67
N PRO A 36 8.49 -24.23 1.94
CA PRO A 36 9.49 -23.31 2.45
C PRO A 36 8.88 -21.90 2.62
N PRO A 37 9.24 -21.15 3.67
CA PRO A 37 8.69 -19.79 3.90
C PRO A 37 8.93 -18.82 2.74
N THR A 38 9.95 -19.07 1.90
CA THR A 38 10.28 -18.24 0.73
C THR A 38 9.27 -18.32 -0.40
N ASP A 39 8.38 -19.31 -0.38
CA ASP A 39 7.30 -19.45 -1.36
C ASP A 39 6.05 -18.64 -0.98
N SER A 40 6.13 -17.88 0.13
CA SER A 40 5.08 -16.92 0.50
C SER A 40 5.19 -15.66 -0.38
N TYR A 41 4.17 -14.82 -0.28
CA TYR A 41 4.17 -13.52 -0.91
C TYR A 41 5.17 -12.53 -0.28
N GLU A 42 5.75 -12.79 0.90
CA GLU A 42 6.48 -11.79 1.73
C GLU A 42 7.68 -11.15 1.00
N ARG A 43 8.35 -11.91 0.12
CA ARG A 43 9.45 -11.36 -0.70
C ARG A 43 8.97 -10.51 -1.87
N LEU A 44 7.81 -10.85 -2.40
CA LEU A 44 7.15 -10.09 -3.46
C LEU A 44 6.56 -8.81 -2.87
N GLU A 45 5.93 -8.87 -1.70
CA GLU A 45 5.47 -7.71 -0.92
C GLU A 45 6.58 -6.66 -0.78
N TYR A 46 7.75 -7.08 -0.27
CA TYR A 46 8.92 -6.21 -0.15
C TYR A 46 9.32 -5.49 -1.46
N LEU A 47 9.29 -6.21 -2.59
CA LEU A 47 9.61 -5.61 -3.89
C LEU A 47 8.48 -4.71 -4.40
N GLY A 48 7.24 -5.10 -4.14
CA GLY A 48 6.03 -4.43 -4.58
C GLY A 48 5.86 -3.06 -3.94
N ASP A 49 6.14 -2.96 -2.65
CA ASP A 49 6.20 -1.70 -1.91
C ASP A 49 7.12 -0.69 -2.63
N ALA A 50 8.35 -1.08 -2.94
CA ALA A 50 9.29 -0.21 -3.66
C ALA A 50 8.79 0.21 -5.06
N VAL A 51 8.12 -0.68 -5.79
CA VAL A 51 7.53 -0.37 -7.10
C VAL A 51 6.37 0.62 -6.99
N ILE A 52 5.51 0.46 -5.99
CA ILE A 52 4.40 1.37 -5.71
C ILE A 52 4.93 2.74 -5.27
N GLU A 53 5.86 2.77 -4.31
CA GLU A 53 6.47 4.01 -3.82
C GLU A 53 7.10 4.82 -4.94
N LEU A 54 7.88 4.17 -5.83
CA LEU A 54 8.51 4.86 -6.96
C LEU A 54 7.46 5.37 -7.95
N THR A 55 6.44 4.56 -8.25
CA THR A 55 5.35 4.94 -9.15
C THR A 55 4.61 6.18 -8.66
N VAL A 56 4.15 6.16 -7.40
CA VAL A 56 3.39 7.27 -6.81
C VAL A 56 4.28 8.50 -6.61
N SER A 57 5.53 8.32 -6.18
CA SER A 57 6.49 9.43 -6.08
C SER A 57 6.71 10.12 -7.43
N THR A 58 6.81 9.34 -8.50
CA THR A 58 7.00 9.85 -9.86
C THR A 58 5.77 10.65 -10.34
N GLU A 59 4.57 10.14 -10.09
CA GLU A 59 3.33 10.84 -10.45
C GLU A 59 3.19 12.16 -9.67
N LEU A 60 3.41 12.13 -8.35
CA LEU A 60 3.37 13.33 -7.51
C LEU A 60 4.41 14.38 -7.96
N PHE A 61 5.66 13.96 -8.21
CA PHE A 61 6.73 14.85 -8.66
C PHE A 61 6.40 15.53 -9.99
N ARG A 62 5.83 14.79 -10.95
CA ARG A 62 5.45 15.33 -12.26
C ARG A 62 4.25 16.26 -12.19
N ARG A 63 3.25 15.89 -11.39
CA ARG A 63 1.97 16.61 -11.32
C ARG A 63 2.04 17.86 -10.46
N PHE A 64 2.96 17.90 -9.48
CA PHE A 64 3.11 19.02 -8.55
C PHE A 64 4.55 19.55 -8.52
N PRO A 65 5.01 20.22 -9.59
CA PRO A 65 6.40 20.68 -9.70
C PRO A 65 6.79 21.77 -8.70
N THR A 66 5.82 22.35 -7.99
CA THR A 66 6.03 23.44 -7.01
C THR A 66 6.06 22.97 -5.56
N LEU A 67 5.75 21.70 -5.28
CA LEU A 67 5.77 21.19 -3.91
C LEU A 67 7.20 20.96 -3.42
N SER A 68 7.40 21.22 -2.14
CA SER A 68 8.63 20.85 -1.44
C SER A 68 8.76 19.33 -1.27
N GLU A 69 9.97 18.86 -0.99
CA GLU A 69 10.23 17.45 -0.69
C GLU A 69 9.35 16.95 0.47
N GLY A 70 9.21 17.73 1.54
CA GLY A 70 8.39 17.35 2.69
C GLY A 70 6.89 17.23 2.36
N GLU A 71 6.37 18.09 1.48
CA GLU A 71 4.99 17.99 0.99
C GLU A 71 4.78 16.76 0.10
N LEU A 72 5.73 16.46 -0.79
CA LEU A 72 5.72 15.24 -1.62
C LEU A 72 5.76 13.98 -0.76
N THR A 73 6.64 13.94 0.25
CA THR A 73 6.76 12.82 1.19
C THR A 73 5.47 12.62 1.99
N LYS A 74 4.85 13.69 2.50
CA LYS A 74 3.53 13.61 3.17
C LYS A 74 2.42 13.13 2.25
N SER A 75 2.42 13.60 1.00
CA SER A 75 1.43 13.21 -0.01
C SER A 75 1.56 11.73 -0.35
N ARG A 76 2.79 11.24 -0.56
CA ARG A 76 3.06 9.82 -0.78
C ARG A 76 2.61 8.98 0.42
N ALA A 77 2.94 9.38 1.64
CA ALA A 77 2.55 8.65 2.84
C ALA A 77 1.02 8.57 3.04
N ALA A 78 0.28 9.58 2.57
CA ALA A 78 -1.19 9.55 2.60
C ALA A 78 -1.76 8.56 1.56
N LEU A 79 -1.18 8.52 0.36
CA LEU A 79 -1.64 7.67 -0.74
C LEU A 79 -1.18 6.21 -0.62
N VAL A 80 0.04 6.00 -0.18
CA VAL A 80 0.71 4.69 -0.03
C VAL A 80 0.74 4.34 1.44
N CYS A 81 -0.42 3.94 1.96
CA CYS A 81 -0.58 3.48 3.34
C CYS A 81 -1.45 2.22 3.38
N GLY A 82 -1.30 1.40 4.42
CA GLY A 82 -1.99 0.12 4.54
C GLY A 82 -3.52 0.22 4.39
N GLU A 83 -4.15 1.31 4.86
CA GLU A 83 -5.59 1.52 4.67
C GLU A 83 -5.96 1.73 3.19
N SER A 84 -5.21 2.57 2.48
CA SER A 84 -5.39 2.86 1.05
C SER A 84 -5.18 1.58 0.23
N LEU A 85 -4.06 0.88 0.46
CA LEU A 85 -3.72 -0.34 -0.27
C LEU A 85 -4.73 -1.47 0.00
N ALA A 86 -5.19 -1.62 1.25
CA ALA A 86 -6.25 -2.57 1.58
C ALA A 86 -7.58 -2.23 0.90
N ARG A 87 -7.92 -0.95 0.75
CA ARG A 87 -9.12 -0.50 0.04
C ARG A 87 -9.06 -0.88 -1.45
N ILE A 88 -7.92 -0.69 -2.09
CA ILE A 88 -7.67 -1.10 -3.48
C ILE A 88 -7.77 -2.62 -3.61
N ALA A 89 -7.13 -3.36 -2.70
CA ALA A 89 -7.19 -4.82 -2.68
C ALA A 89 -8.63 -5.36 -2.55
N ARG A 90 -9.49 -4.70 -1.78
CA ARG A 90 -10.92 -5.04 -1.68
C ARG A 90 -11.68 -4.76 -2.97
N ARG A 91 -11.43 -3.63 -3.62
CA ARG A 91 -12.03 -3.29 -4.94
C ARG A 91 -11.66 -4.31 -6.02
N LEU A 92 -10.45 -4.85 -5.94
CA LEU A 92 -9.96 -5.91 -6.82
C LEU A 92 -10.37 -7.33 -6.37
N GLU A 93 -11.12 -7.45 -5.27
CA GLU A 93 -11.54 -8.71 -4.67
C GLU A 93 -10.38 -9.68 -4.37
N LEU A 94 -9.16 -9.17 -4.12
CA LEU A 94 -7.96 -10.00 -3.91
C LEU A 94 -8.12 -10.97 -2.75
N GLY A 95 -8.92 -10.58 -1.74
CA GLY A 95 -9.31 -11.42 -0.63
C GLY A 95 -9.79 -12.80 -1.09
N GLU A 96 -10.62 -12.90 -2.12
CA GLU A 96 -11.21 -14.16 -2.59
C GLU A 96 -10.17 -15.14 -3.18
N PHE A 97 -9.01 -14.64 -3.57
CA PHE A 97 -7.96 -15.41 -4.22
C PHE A 97 -6.83 -15.83 -3.26
N LEU A 98 -6.81 -15.28 -2.04
CA LEU A 98 -5.78 -15.59 -1.05
C LEU A 98 -5.81 -17.07 -0.63
N LEU A 99 -4.61 -17.63 -0.55
CA LEU A 99 -4.35 -18.94 0.02
C LEU A 99 -3.88 -18.75 1.45
N LEU A 100 -4.78 -19.04 2.40
CA LEU A 100 -4.57 -18.92 3.84
C LEU A 100 -4.62 -20.31 4.50
N GLY A 101 -3.84 -20.49 5.57
CA GLY A 101 -4.02 -21.62 6.48
C GLY A 101 -5.38 -21.52 7.19
N LYS A 102 -5.94 -22.67 7.60
CA LYS A 102 -7.27 -22.76 8.24
C LYS A 102 -7.41 -21.87 9.47
N GLY A 103 -6.36 -21.77 10.28
CA GLY A 103 -6.37 -20.90 11.46
C GLY A 103 -6.48 -19.42 11.11
N GLU A 104 -5.70 -18.98 10.10
CA GLU A 104 -5.73 -17.60 9.61
C GLU A 104 -7.09 -17.26 8.98
N GLU A 105 -7.63 -18.20 8.20
CA GLU A 105 -8.98 -18.08 7.62
C GLU A 105 -10.04 -17.91 8.71
N ALA A 106 -10.03 -18.76 9.74
CA ALA A 106 -11.01 -18.75 10.82
C ALA A 106 -11.00 -17.45 11.64
N THR A 107 -9.85 -16.78 11.74
CA THR A 107 -9.73 -15.48 12.41
C THR A 107 -10.02 -14.28 11.50
N GLY A 108 -10.52 -14.53 10.29
CA GLY A 108 -10.92 -13.49 9.35
C GLY A 108 -9.76 -12.86 8.58
N GLY A 109 -8.61 -13.54 8.47
CA GLY A 109 -7.42 -13.02 7.79
C GLY A 109 -7.68 -12.54 6.36
N ARG A 110 -8.61 -13.19 5.64
CA ARG A 110 -9.02 -12.82 4.28
C ARG A 110 -9.51 -11.38 4.12
N ARG A 111 -10.02 -10.78 5.22
CA ARG A 111 -10.57 -9.42 5.24
C ARG A 111 -9.68 -8.42 5.99
N ARG A 112 -8.56 -8.87 6.56
CA ARG A 112 -7.67 -8.05 7.38
C ARG A 112 -6.86 -7.10 6.51
N ASP A 113 -6.86 -5.82 6.84
CA ASP A 113 -6.21 -4.76 6.07
C ASP A 113 -4.73 -5.05 5.82
N SER A 114 -4.00 -5.52 6.82
CA SER A 114 -2.57 -5.84 6.66
C SER A 114 -2.31 -6.94 5.64
N ILE A 115 -3.16 -7.98 5.58
CA ILE A 115 -3.02 -9.08 4.61
C ILE A 115 -3.41 -8.62 3.22
N LEU A 116 -4.48 -7.82 3.12
CA LEU A 116 -4.96 -7.29 1.85
C LEU A 116 -3.97 -6.30 1.21
N ALA A 117 -3.39 -5.40 2.02
CA ALA A 117 -2.36 -4.48 1.56
C ALA A 117 -1.12 -5.24 1.06
N ALA A 118 -0.60 -6.19 1.85
CA ALA A 118 0.53 -7.01 1.46
C ALA A 118 0.28 -7.83 0.20
N ALA A 119 -0.94 -8.37 0.04
CA ALA A 119 -1.33 -9.08 -1.18
C ALA A 119 -1.34 -8.16 -2.40
N PHE A 120 -1.80 -6.91 -2.26
CA PHE A 120 -1.77 -5.93 -3.34
C PHE A 120 -0.34 -5.60 -3.75
N GLU A 121 0.54 -5.28 -2.79
CA GLU A 121 1.97 -5.05 -3.02
C GLU A 121 2.60 -6.24 -3.75
N SER A 122 2.31 -7.45 -3.27
CA SER A 122 2.82 -8.67 -3.87
C SER A 122 2.36 -8.89 -5.32
N VAL A 123 1.09 -8.60 -5.63
CA VAL A 123 0.57 -8.66 -7.01
C VAL A 123 1.29 -7.66 -7.90
N VAL A 124 1.55 -6.44 -7.41
CA VAL A 124 2.32 -5.43 -8.15
C VAL A 124 3.74 -5.93 -8.47
N ALA A 125 4.42 -6.57 -7.50
CA ALA A 125 5.72 -7.18 -7.74
C ALA A 125 5.66 -8.32 -8.76
N ALA A 126 4.61 -9.15 -8.72
CA ALA A 126 4.43 -10.21 -9.70
C ALA A 126 4.27 -9.65 -11.12
N ILE A 127 3.52 -8.56 -11.30
CA ILE A 127 3.37 -7.87 -12.60
C ILE A 127 4.72 -7.32 -13.06
N TYR A 128 5.46 -6.68 -12.16
CA TYR A 128 6.78 -6.13 -12.43
C TYR A 128 7.77 -7.19 -12.91
N LEU A 129 7.81 -8.34 -12.25
CA LEU A 129 8.70 -9.45 -12.60
C LEU A 129 8.29 -10.18 -13.89
N ASP A 130 6.99 -10.26 -14.17
CA ASP A 130 6.46 -10.95 -15.36
C ASP A 130 6.60 -10.12 -16.64
N GLN A 131 6.37 -8.80 -16.54
CA GLN A 131 6.23 -7.91 -17.69
C GLN A 131 7.34 -6.86 -17.74
N ASP A 132 7.30 -5.86 -16.87
CA ASP A 132 8.31 -4.81 -16.62
C ASP A 132 7.75 -3.73 -15.66
N PHE A 133 8.56 -2.70 -15.37
CA PHE A 133 8.17 -1.56 -14.53
C PHE A 133 7.04 -0.73 -15.16
N ASP A 134 7.03 -0.53 -16.48
CA ASP A 134 6.04 0.32 -17.14
C ASP A 134 4.63 -0.31 -17.09
N HIS A 135 4.54 -1.63 -17.17
CA HIS A 135 3.27 -2.36 -16.98
C HIS A 135 2.81 -2.29 -15.53
N ALA A 136 3.71 -2.53 -14.56
CA ALA A 136 3.38 -2.44 -13.15
C ALA A 136 2.95 -1.02 -12.74
N SER A 137 3.68 0.00 -13.20
CA SER A 137 3.40 1.41 -12.90
C SER A 137 2.05 1.85 -13.48
N ARG A 138 1.74 1.48 -14.74
CA ARG A 138 0.43 1.75 -15.33
C ARG A 138 -0.71 1.06 -14.58
N PHE A 139 -0.52 -0.20 -14.18
CA PHE A 139 -1.51 -0.92 -13.39
C PHE A 139 -1.76 -0.21 -12.06
N VAL A 140 -0.70 0.16 -11.32
CA VAL A 140 -0.79 0.89 -10.05
C VAL A 140 -1.57 2.20 -10.22
N LEU A 141 -1.21 3.03 -11.21
CA LEU A 141 -1.90 4.31 -11.43
C LEU A 141 -3.37 4.12 -11.81
N GLN A 142 -3.69 3.12 -12.62
CA GLN A 142 -5.07 2.81 -13.00
C GLN A 142 -5.92 2.39 -11.78
N VAL A 143 -5.39 1.52 -10.92
CA VAL A 143 -6.15 1.06 -9.75
C VAL A 143 -6.15 2.07 -8.59
N MET A 144 -5.16 2.95 -8.51
CA MET A 144 -5.11 4.04 -7.53
C MET A 144 -5.85 5.30 -7.97
N GLU A 145 -6.41 5.33 -9.17
CA GLU A 145 -7.08 6.53 -9.73
C GLU A 145 -8.13 7.14 -8.77
N PRO A 146 -9.03 6.36 -8.13
CA PRO A 146 -10.00 6.94 -7.19
C PRO A 146 -9.35 7.61 -5.97
N GLU A 147 -8.28 7.01 -5.43
CA GLU A 147 -7.53 7.55 -4.30
C GLU A 147 -6.77 8.82 -4.69
N LEU A 148 -6.18 8.84 -5.88
CA LEU A 148 -5.50 10.01 -6.45
C LEU A 148 -6.50 11.15 -6.71
N GLU A 149 -7.63 10.88 -7.35
CA GLU A 149 -8.66 11.88 -7.61
C GLU A 149 -9.23 12.50 -6.33
N GLU A 150 -9.52 11.67 -5.32
CA GLU A 150 -10.02 12.16 -4.04
C GLU A 150 -8.96 13.02 -3.34
N PHE A 151 -7.71 12.57 -3.31
CA PHE A 151 -6.59 13.34 -2.76
C PHE A 151 -6.44 14.70 -3.47
N PHE A 152 -6.53 14.73 -4.80
CA PHE A 152 -6.43 15.97 -5.57
C PHE A 152 -7.63 16.90 -5.38
N ARG A 153 -8.82 16.34 -5.13
CA ARG A 153 -10.03 17.13 -4.86
C ARG A 153 -10.00 17.76 -3.46
N GLN A 154 -9.54 17.02 -2.47
CA GLN A 154 -9.43 17.51 -1.08
C GLN A 154 -8.27 18.50 -0.90
N GLY A 155 -7.28 18.46 -1.79
CA GLY A 155 -6.05 19.22 -1.66
C GLY A 155 -5.04 18.52 -0.75
N LEU A 156 -3.86 19.14 -0.57
CA LEU A 156 -2.82 18.58 0.29
C LEU A 156 -3.35 18.31 1.70
N PRO A 157 -2.86 17.25 2.38
CA PRO A 157 -3.20 17.00 3.78
C PRO A 157 -2.96 18.28 4.59
N PRO A 158 -3.88 18.63 5.51
CA PRO A 158 -3.74 19.84 6.31
C PRO A 158 -2.39 19.83 7.01
N GLU A 159 -1.67 20.94 6.89
CA GLU A 159 -0.34 21.09 7.48
C GLU A 159 -0.39 20.69 8.96
N ASN A 160 0.53 19.84 9.42
CA ASN A 160 0.63 19.49 10.83
C ASN A 160 1.24 20.69 11.58
N PRO A 161 0.45 21.52 12.28
CA PRO A 161 0.94 22.79 12.82
C PRO A 161 1.90 22.56 13.98
N LYS A 162 1.81 21.38 14.64
CA LYS A 162 2.75 20.96 15.68
C LYS A 162 4.12 20.66 15.08
N SER A 163 4.16 19.94 13.96
CA SER A 163 5.41 19.64 13.25
C SER A 163 6.05 20.91 12.70
N GLN A 164 5.29 21.82 12.07
CA GLN A 164 5.83 23.09 11.60
C GLN A 164 6.38 23.97 12.73
N LEU A 165 5.66 24.07 13.85
CA LEU A 165 6.14 24.81 15.01
C LEU A 165 7.44 24.19 15.54
N GLN A 166 7.52 22.85 15.57
CA GLN A 166 8.73 22.15 16.00
C GLN A 166 9.91 22.44 15.06
N GLU A 167 9.72 22.33 13.74
CA GLU A 167 10.74 22.61 12.72
C GLU A 167 11.22 24.07 12.80
N TYR A 168 10.29 25.03 12.90
CA TYR A 168 10.60 26.45 13.03
C TYR A 168 11.42 26.76 14.30
N VAL A 169 11.02 26.23 15.45
CA VAL A 169 11.71 26.45 16.73
C VAL A 169 13.10 25.80 16.71
N GLN A 170 13.24 24.62 16.12
CA GLN A 170 14.54 23.97 15.94
C GLN A 170 15.47 24.72 14.98
N ALA A 171 14.94 25.27 13.88
CA ALA A 171 15.70 26.11 12.96
C ALA A 171 16.26 27.38 13.62
N LEU A 172 15.59 27.87 14.67
CA LEU A 172 16.06 28.98 15.51
C LEU A 172 17.02 28.56 16.63
N GLY A 173 17.44 27.30 16.68
CA GLY A 173 18.32 26.76 17.72
C GLY A 173 17.66 26.64 19.10
N ARG A 174 16.33 26.62 19.16
CA ARG A 174 15.55 26.55 20.40
C ARG A 174 15.12 25.10 20.69
N PRO A 175 14.90 24.74 21.97
CA PRO A 175 14.40 23.42 22.34
C PRO A 175 12.99 23.18 21.81
N ALA A 176 12.65 21.90 21.54
CA ALA A 176 11.35 21.52 21.00
C ALA A 176 10.16 22.02 21.86
N PRO A 177 9.02 22.40 21.24
CA PRO A 177 7.85 22.88 21.96
C PRO A 177 7.35 21.85 22.99
N ARG A 178 6.98 22.32 24.19
CA ARG A 178 6.33 21.50 25.21
C ARG A 178 4.86 21.90 25.32
N TYR A 179 3.97 20.94 25.15
CA TYR A 179 2.53 21.13 25.30
C TYR A 179 2.10 20.75 26.71
N ARG A 180 1.34 21.61 27.38
CA ARG A 180 0.75 21.35 28.70
C ARG A 180 -0.76 21.50 28.59
N LEU A 181 -1.50 20.48 29.04
CA LEU A 181 -2.95 20.54 29.17
C LEU A 181 -3.30 21.56 30.27
N LEU A 182 -4.08 22.59 29.93
CA LEU A 182 -4.48 23.65 30.87
C LEU A 182 -5.88 23.43 31.43
N SER A 183 -6.79 22.92 30.61
CA SER A 183 -8.15 22.58 30.98
C SER A 183 -8.72 21.53 30.04
N THR A 184 -9.75 20.82 30.51
CA THR A 184 -10.56 19.87 29.75
C THR A 184 -11.99 20.01 30.22
N GLU A 185 -12.93 20.17 29.29
CA GLU A 185 -14.37 20.25 29.59
C GLU A 185 -15.12 19.31 28.65
N GLY A 186 -16.07 18.55 29.20
CA GLY A 186 -16.89 17.57 28.50
C GLY A 186 -17.57 16.63 29.50
N PRO A 187 -18.73 16.04 29.18
CA PRO A 187 -19.35 15.02 30.03
C PRO A 187 -18.49 13.74 30.07
N ASP A 188 -18.50 13.06 31.22
CA ASP A 188 -17.79 11.80 31.46
C ASP A 188 -18.18 10.67 30.49
#